data_AF-A0A380BJT9-F1
#
_entry.id   AF-A0A380BJT9-F1
#
_cell.length_a   1.000
_cell.length_b   1.000
_cell.length_c   1.000
_cell.angle_alpha   90.00
_cell.angle_beta   90.00
_cell.angle_gamma   90.00
#
_symmetry.space_group_name_H-M   'P 1'
#
loop_
_entity.id
_entity.type
_entity.pdbx_description
1 polymer ?
#
loop_
_entity_poly.entity_id
_entity_poly.type
_entity_poly.pdbx_seq_one_letter_code
_entity_poly.pdbx_strand_id
1 'polypeptide(L)'
;MNLLFLNIGTQELILIIMIMVMCFIPTILIIISLIDILKRQFTDSGDKILMIVLVFFLPVIGSCVYLFSLRHKYPLIKDQFTAK
;
A
#
# COMPACT_ATOMS: atom_id res chain seq x y z
N MET A 1 32.43 1.74 -16.74
CA MET A 1 33.08 1.19 -15.53
C MET A 1 32.33 -0.08 -15.16
N ASN A 2 32.98 -1.24 -15.19
CA ASN A 2 32.36 -2.52 -14.85
C ASN A 2 32.46 -2.73 -13.33
N LEU A 3 31.36 -3.08 -12.66
CA LEU A 3 31.38 -3.38 -11.22
C LEU A 3 31.93 -4.81 -11.06
N LEU A 4 33.26 -4.91 -10.89
CA LEU A 4 34.06 -6.15 -10.91
C LEU A 4 33.65 -7.23 -9.88
N PHE A 5 32.78 -6.93 -8.92
CA PHE A 5 32.38 -7.87 -7.85
C PHE A 5 31.16 -8.75 -8.19
N LEU A 6 30.36 -8.36 -9.18
CA LEU A 6 29.14 -9.09 -9.59
C LEU A 6 29.11 -9.43 -11.08
N ASN A 7 30.08 -8.93 -11.88
CA ASN A 7 30.06 -8.99 -13.34
C ASN A 7 28.75 -8.44 -13.94
N ILE A 8 28.16 -7.46 -13.26
CA ILE A 8 26.94 -6.76 -13.65
C ILE A 8 27.36 -5.37 -14.15
N GLY A 9 26.96 -5.05 -15.38
CA GLY A 9 27.18 -3.74 -15.97
C GLY A 9 26.26 -2.68 -15.35
N THR A 10 26.54 -1.41 -15.66
CA THR A 10 25.76 -0.28 -15.12
C THR A 10 24.29 -0.32 -15.58
N GLN A 11 24.00 -0.85 -16.76
CA GLN A 11 22.65 -0.92 -17.31
C GLN A 11 21.78 -1.95 -16.58
N GLU A 12 22.35 -3.11 -16.29
CA GLU A 12 21.71 -4.19 -15.55
C GLU A 12 21.41 -3.79 -14.10
N LEU A 13 22.32 -3.03 -13.47
CA LEU A 13 22.09 -2.47 -12.13
C LEU A 13 20.88 -1.52 -12.12
N ILE A 14 20.79 -0.61 -13.11
CA ILE A 14 19.66 0.32 -13.23
C ILE A 14 18.36 -0.46 -13.40
N LEU A 15 18.36 -1.49 -14.24
CA LEU A 15 17.19 -2.35 -14.45
C LEU A 15 16.74 -3.04 -13.16
N ILE A 16 17.68 -3.63 -12.40
CA ILE A 16 17.39 -4.28 -11.12
C ILE A 16 16.77 -3.29 -10.13
N ILE A 17 17.31 -2.07 -10.04
CA ILE A 17 16.77 -1.02 -9.17
C ILE A 17 15.35 -0.63 -9.60
N MET A 18 15.11 -0.43 -10.90
CA MET A 18 13.77 -0.10 -11.40
C MET A 18 12.76 -1.20 -11.07
N ILE A 19 13.11 -2.48 -11.28
CA ILE A 19 12.24 -3.62 -10.96
C ILE A 19 11.98 -3.69 -9.45
N MET A 20 13.03 -3.52 -8.62
CA MET A 20 12.87 -3.50 -7.17
C MET A 20 11.88 -2.41 -6.75
N VAL A 21 12.06 -1.19 -7.22
CA VAL A 21 11.17 -0.06 -6.91
C VAL A 21 9.74 -0.34 -7.37
N MET A 22 9.57 -0.85 -8.59
CA MET A 22 8.27 -1.12 -9.18
C MET A 22 7.52 -2.28 -8.50
N CYS A 23 8.22 -3.23 -7.88
CA CYS A 23 7.59 -4.32 -7.12
C CYS A 23 7.41 -3.99 -5.63
N PHE A 24 8.42 -3.37 -4.99
CA PHE A 24 8.39 -3.11 -3.54
C PHE A 24 7.44 -1.98 -3.17
N ILE A 25 7.44 -0.85 -3.90
CA ILE A 25 6.60 0.29 -3.54
C ILE A 25 5.10 -0.09 -3.52
N PRO A 26 4.54 -0.71 -4.56
CA PRO A 26 3.13 -1.08 -4.54
C PRO A 26 2.81 -2.09 -3.45
N THR A 27 3.73 -3.03 -3.18
CA THR A 27 3.55 -4.03 -2.11
C THR A 27 3.47 -3.36 -0.73
N ILE A 28 4.37 -2.41 -0.44
CA ILE A 28 4.35 -1.65 0.81
C ILE A 28 3.05 -0.85 0.94
N LEU A 29 2.60 -0.21 -0.14
CA LEU A 29 1.34 0.54 -0.18
C LEU A 29 0.12 -0.34 0.12
N ILE A 30 0.05 -1.55 -0.46
CA ILE A 30 -1.00 -2.52 -0.16
C ILE A 30 -0.97 -2.86 1.32
N ILE A 31 0.19 -3.25 1.86
CA ILE A 31 0.31 -3.71 3.26
C ILE A 31 -0.14 -2.61 4.22
N ILE A 32 0.34 -1.38 4.04
CA ILE A 32 -0.03 -0.24 4.88
C ILE A 32 -1.54 0.01 4.80
N SER A 33 -2.10 -0.02 3.60
CA SER A 33 -3.53 0.21 3.36
C SER A 33 -4.39 -0.87 4.00
N LEU A 34 -4.03 -2.16 3.84
CA LEU A 34 -4.75 -3.28 4.45
C LEU A 34 -4.71 -3.20 5.98
N ILE A 35 -3.56 -2.89 6.58
CA ILE A 35 -3.45 -2.71 8.03
C ILE A 35 -4.33 -1.56 8.50
N ASP A 36 -4.36 -0.44 7.78
CA ASP A 36 -5.22 0.71 8.12
C ASP A 36 -6.71 0.37 7.95
N ILE A 37 -7.12 -0.39 6.92
CA ILE A 37 -8.49 -0.90 6.75
C ILE A 37 -8.91 -1.79 7.93
N LEU A 38 -8.04 -2.69 8.38
CA LEU A 38 -8.36 -3.58 9.49
C LEU A 38 -8.54 -2.83 10.82
N LYS A 39 -7.86 -1.68 10.98
CA LYS A 39 -7.91 -0.84 12.19
C LYS A 39 -9.09 0.14 12.22
N ARG A 40 -9.87 0.24 11.13
CA ARG A 40 -10.99 1.17 11.00
C ARG A 40 -12.34 0.50 11.15
N GLN A 41 -13.28 1.28 11.68
CA GLN A 41 -14.70 0.95 11.79
C GLN A 41 -15.38 1.25 10.45
N PHE A 42 -15.96 0.23 9.83
CA PHE A 42 -16.78 0.36 8.63
C PHE A 42 -18.23 0.14 9.00
N THR A 43 -19.13 1.04 8.58
CA THR A 43 -20.56 0.93 8.83
C THR A 43 -21.19 -0.22 8.03
N ASP A 44 -20.70 -0.44 6.81
CA ASP A 44 -21.16 -1.49 5.90
C ASP A 44 -20.01 -2.45 5.57
N SER A 45 -20.31 -3.76 5.53
CA SER A 45 -19.31 -4.78 5.24
C SER A 45 -18.91 -4.82 3.75
N GLY A 46 -19.82 -4.45 2.85
CA GLY A 46 -19.57 -4.27 1.43
C GLY A 46 -18.55 -3.16 1.16
N ASP A 47 -18.66 -2.02 1.85
CA ASP A 47 -17.67 -0.93 1.78
C ASP A 47 -16.26 -1.43 2.15
N LYS A 48 -16.15 -2.20 3.23
CA LYS A 48 -14.87 -2.74 3.68
C LYS A 48 -14.27 -3.70 2.65
N ILE A 49 -15.08 -4.59 2.09
CA ILE A 49 -14.66 -5.52 1.05
C ILE A 49 -14.24 -4.75 -0.20
N LEU A 50 -14.99 -3.72 -0.60
CA LEU A 50 -14.68 -2.91 -1.77
C LEU A 50 -13.35 -2.17 -1.62
N MET A 51 -13.04 -1.63 -0.43
CA MET A 51 -11.73 -1.03 -0.16
C MET A 51 -10.60 -2.05 -0.27
N ILE A 52 -10.78 -3.26 0.27
CA ILE A 52 -9.78 -4.34 0.16
C ILE A 52 -9.55 -4.71 -1.31
N VAL A 53 -10.63 -4.91 -2.08
CA VAL A 53 -10.56 -5.24 -3.51
C VAL A 53 -9.88 -4.10 -4.29
N LEU A 54 -10.25 -2.85 -4.05
CA LEU A 54 -9.65 -1.68 -4.70
C LEU A 54 -8.14 -1.61 -4.46
N VAL A 55 -7.72 -1.73 -3.21
CA VAL A 55 -6.29 -1.68 -2.83
C VAL A 55 -5.51 -2.87 -3.39
N PHE A 56 -6.12 -4.06 -3.41
CA PHE A 56 -5.45 -5.27 -3.88
C PHE A 56 -5.25 -5.30 -5.41
N PHE A 57 -6.28 -4.92 -6.18
CA PHE A 57 -6.21 -4.94 -7.65
C PHE A 57 -5.57 -3.69 -8.24
N LEU A 58 -5.63 -2.55 -7.56
CA LEU A 58 -4.95 -1.30 -7.95
C LEU A 58 -3.96 -0.90 -6.85
N PRO A 59 -2.79 -1.54 -6.77
CA PRO A 59 -1.90 -1.43 -5.62
C PRO A 59 -1.30 -0.04 -5.41
N VAL A 60 -1.07 0.71 -6.48
CA VAL A 60 -0.62 2.11 -6.38
C VAL A 60 -1.84 3.03 -6.27
N ILE A 61 -2.67 3.09 -7.31
CA ILE A 61 -3.78 4.05 -7.40
C ILE A 61 -4.83 3.79 -6.32
N GLY A 62 -5.25 2.55 -6.11
CA GLY A 62 -6.23 2.16 -5.10
C GLY A 62 -5.75 2.45 -3.68
N SER A 63 -4.49 2.13 -3.37
CA SER A 63 -3.88 2.51 -2.08
C SER A 63 -3.81 4.02 -1.88
N CYS A 64 -3.41 4.79 -2.91
CA CYS A 64 -3.38 6.25 -2.83
C CYS A 64 -4.78 6.83 -2.62
N VAL A 65 -5.78 6.39 -3.40
CA VAL A 65 -7.18 6.85 -3.25
C VAL A 65 -7.71 6.51 -1.86
N TYR A 66 -7.46 5.30 -1.38
CA TYR A 66 -7.84 4.89 -0.04
C TYR A 66 -7.17 5.76 1.04
N LEU A 67 -5.83 5.89 1.00
CA LEU A 67 -5.05 6.55 2.04
C LEU A 67 -5.22 8.07 2.06
N PHE A 68 -5.39 8.72 0.91
CA PHE A 68 -5.47 10.18 0.86
C PHE A 68 -6.90 10.72 0.85
N SER A 69 -7.87 9.94 0.35
CA SER A 69 -9.25 10.39 0.23
C SER A 69 -10.20 9.64 1.16
N LEU A 70 -10.32 8.32 0.98
CA LEU A 70 -11.45 7.56 1.55
C LEU A 70 -11.31 7.25 3.04
N ARG A 71 -10.08 7.05 3.56
CA ARG A 71 -9.86 6.64 4.96
C ARG A 71 -10.48 7.57 6.00
N HIS A 72 -10.64 8.85 5.68
CA HIS A 72 -11.18 9.86 6.60
C HIS A 72 -12.66 9.63 6.92
N LYS A 73 -13.37 8.86 6.09
CA LYS A 73 -14.77 8.48 6.32
C LYS A 73 -14.93 7.41 7.41
N TYR A 74 -13.87 6.68 7.72
CA TYR A 74 -13.91 5.52 8.60
C TYR A 74 -13.06 5.79 9.85
N PRO A 75 -13.65 5.98 11.04
CA PRO A 75 -12.90 6.27 12.26
C PRO A 75 -12.07 5.07 12.73
N LEU A 76 -11.03 5.30 13.52
CA LEU A 76 -10.24 4.21 14.09
C LEU A 76 -11.03 3.52 15.21
N ILE A 77 -10.87 2.21 15.35
CA ILE A 77 -11.53 1.42 16.40
C ILE A 77 -11.17 1.96 17.79
N LYS A 78 -9.92 2.39 18.01
CA LYS A 78 -9.44 2.90 19.30
C LYS A 78 -10.16 4.19 19.76
N ASP A 79 -10.63 5.01 18.83
CA ASP A 79 -11.24 6.31 19.13
C ASP A 79 -12.63 6.12 19.78
N GLN A 80 -13.24 4.95 19.60
CA GLN A 80 -14.50 4.58 20.24
C GLN A 80 -14.38 4.35 21.75
N PHE A 81 -13.18 3.98 22.23
CA PHE A 81 -12.94 3.66 23.64
C PHE A 81 -12.41 4.84 24.46
N THR A 82 -12.05 5.94 23.81
CA THR A 82 -11.50 7.16 24.45
C THR A 82 -12.52 8.28 24.58
N ALA A 83 -13.71 8.13 23.98
CA ALA A 83 -14.81 9.10 24.07
C ALA A 83 -15.80 8.84 25.22
N LYS A 84 -15.41 7.99 26.18
CA LYS A 84 -16.17 7.67 27.40
C LYS A 84 -15.44 8.22 28.62
#